data_AF-E2C4F9-F1
#
_entry.id   AF-E2C4F9-F1
#
_cell.length_a   1.000
_cell.length_b   1.000
_cell.length_c   1.000
_cell.angle_alpha   90.00
_cell.angle_beta   90.00
_cell.angle_gamma   90.00
#
_symmetry.space_group_name_H-M   'P 1'
#
loop_
_entity.id
_entity.type
_entity.pdbx_description
1 polymer ?
#
loop_
_entity_poly.entity_id
_entity_poly.type
_entity_poly.pdbx_seq_one_letter_code
_entity_poly.pdbx_strand_id
1 'polypeptide(L)' 'FMLDTGSGPNLIKEACISATPDLDPTHILKLNGINNSPVCTIGKIIKIILGIPVNFHVISDDFPI' A
#
# COMPACT_ATOMS: atom_id res chain seq x y z
N PHE A 1 3.25 4.78 -12.16
CA PHE A 1 3.24 3.55 -11.34
C PHE A 1 4.51 2.77 -11.64
N MET A 2 4.98 1.96 -10.69
CA MET A 2 6.12 1.06 -10.86
C MET A 2 5.61 -0.38 -10.82
N LEU A 3 6.13 -1.25 -11.70
CA LEU A 3 5.87 -2.68 -11.64
C LEU A 3 7.04 -3.35 -10.94
N ASP A 4 6.79 -3.93 -9.77
CA ASP A 4 7.79 -4.67 -9.01
C ASP A 4 7.31 -6.12 -8.83
N THR A 5 7.87 -7.03 -9.62
CA THR A 5 7.56 -8.47 -9.53
C THR A 5 8.28 -9.16 -8.38
N GLY A 6 9.24 -8.49 -7.74
CA GLY A 6 9.93 -8.98 -6.54
C GLY A 6 9.17 -8.67 -5.25
N SER A 7 8.23 -7.73 -5.29
CA SER A 7 7.36 -7.41 -4.15
C SER A 7 6.16 -8.35 -4.06
N GLY A 8 5.90 -8.87 -2.86
CA GLY A 8 4.70 -9.65 -2.57
C GLY A 8 3.42 -8.79 -2.57
N PRO A 9 3.35 -7.69 -1.79
CA PRO A 9 2.19 -6.81 -1.79
C PRO A 9 2.30 -5.71 -2.85
N ASN A 10 1.15 -5.24 -3.36
CA ASN A 10 1.09 -3.95 -4.04
C ASN A 10 1.02 -2.84 -2.99
N LEU A 11 1.82 -1.79 -3.18
CA LEU A 11 1.87 -0.62 -2.30
C LEU A 11 1.29 0.60 -3.00
N ILE A 12 0.60 1.45 -2.23
CA ILE A 12 0.09 2.73 -2.72
C ILE A 12 0.32 3.82 -1.68
N LYS A 13 0.75 4.98 -2.15
CA LYS A 13 0.95 6.20 -1.36
C LYS A 13 -0.38 6.76 -0.87
N GLU A 14 -0.42 7.30 0.35
CA GLU A 14 -1.61 7.91 0.92
C GLU A 14 -2.10 9.11 0.08
N ALA A 15 -1.20 9.93 -0.46
CA ALA A 15 -1.58 11.01 -1.38
C ALA A 15 -2.33 10.53 -2.63
N CYS A 16 -2.17 9.27 -3.03
CA CYS A 16 -2.84 8.68 -4.20
C CYS A 16 -4.27 8.20 -3.90
N ILE A 17 -4.72 8.29 -2.65
CA ILE A 17 -6.10 7.96 -2.27
C ILE A 17 -6.89 9.22 -1.88
N SER A 18 -7.96 9.50 -2.61
CA SER A 18 -8.89 10.58 -2.24
C SER A 18 -9.75 10.15 -1.05
N ALA A 19 -9.69 10.90 0.06
CA ALA A 19 -10.63 10.87 1.19
C ALA A 19 -11.15 9.49 1.65
N THR A 20 -10.26 8.50 1.81
CA THR A 20 -10.36 7.30 2.68
C THR A 20 -11.71 6.55 2.89
N PRO A 21 -12.71 6.44 1.97
CA PRO A 21 -13.97 5.80 2.33
C PRO A 21 -13.81 4.28 2.46
N ASP A 22 -12.83 3.72 1.76
CA ASP A 22 -12.64 2.27 1.56
C ASP A 22 -11.33 1.75 2.19
N LEU A 23 -10.74 2.52 3.11
CA LEU A 23 -9.57 2.08 3.86
C LEU A 23 -10.00 1.11 4.95
N ASP A 24 -9.51 -0.12 4.88
CA ASP A 24 -9.62 -1.10 5.95
C ASP A 24 -8.35 -1.07 6.82
N PRO A 25 -8.40 -0.49 8.04
CA PRO A 25 -7.26 -0.40 8.93
C PRO A 25 -6.96 -1.71 9.67
N THR A 26 -7.79 -2.75 9.55
CA THR A 26 -7.56 -4.04 10.23
C THR A 26 -6.51 -4.90 9.51
N HIS A 27 -6.25 -4.61 8.24
CA HIS A 27 -5.31 -5.33 7.38
C HIS A 27 -3.96 -4.60 7.29
N ILE A 28 -3.22 -4.60 8.40
CA ILE A 28 -1.87 -4.02 8.49
C ILE A 28 -0.82 -5.07 8.11
N LEU A 29 0.10 -4.71 7.22
CA LEU A 29 1.30 -5.48 6.94
C LEU A 29 2.52 -4.81 7.56
N LYS A 30 3.42 -5.63 8.10
CA LYS A 30 4.74 -5.22 8.58
C LYS A 30 5.77 -5.45 7.47
N LEU A 31 6.28 -4.37 6.91
CA LEU A 31 7.32 -4.38 5.88
C LEU A 31 8.70 -4.37 6.55
N ASN A 32 9.59 -5.26 6.10
CA ASN A 32 10.97 -5.38 6.60
C ASN A 32 11.95 -5.22 5.44
N GLY A 33 13.18 -4.79 5.73
CA GLY A 33 14.28 -4.75 4.74
C GLY A 33 14.32 -3.50 3.86
N ILE A 34 13.41 -2.55 4.06
CA ILE A 34 13.37 -1.27 3.35
C ILE A 34 14.05 -0.16 4.16
N ASN A 35 13.99 -0.27 5.49
CA ASN A 35 14.51 0.69 6.46
C ASN A 35 15.23 -0.06 7.60
N ASN A 36 16.01 0.68 8.40
CA ASN A 36 16.66 0.17 9.63
C ASN A 36 15.67 -0.34 10.68
N SER A 37 14.38 -0.08 10.50
CA SER A 37 13.31 -0.54 11.38
C SER A 37 12.12 -0.98 10.54
N PRO A 38 11.36 -2.00 11.00
CA PRO A 38 10.13 -2.40 10.33
C PRO A 38 9.13 -1.26 10.27
N VAL A 39 8.42 -1.15 9.16
CA VAL A 39 7.35 -0.15 8.99
C VAL A 39 6.03 -0.86 8.75
N CYS A 40 4.99 -0.36 9.42
CA CYS A 40 3.63 -0.86 9.24
C CYS A 40 2.92 -0.05 8.15
N THR A 41 2.13 -0.74 7.34
CA THR A 41 1.18 -0.09 6.41
C THR A 41 0.02 0.51 7.21
N ILE A 42 -0.65 1.52 6.66
CA ILE A 42 -1.79 2.19 7.29
C ILE A 42 -3.03 1.28 7.27
N GLY A 43 -3.18 0.51 6.20
CA GLY A 43 -4.28 -0.43 6.02
C GLY A 43 -4.31 -0.93 4.59
N LYS A 44 -5.47 -1.41 4.16
CA LYS A 44 -5.68 -1.99 2.83
C LYS A 44 -6.83 -1.28 2.11
N ILE A 45 -6.70 -1.15 0.81
CA ILE A 45 -7.76 -0.66 -0.08
C ILE A 45 -7.89 -1.59 -1.29
N ILE A 46 -9.02 -1.51 -1.98
CA ILE A 46 -9.21 -2.12 -3.30
C ILE A 46 -9.30 -0.99 -4.33
N LYS A 47 -8.54 -1.12 -5.42
CA LYS A 47 -8.64 -0.23 -6.58
C LYS A 47 -8.91 -1.05 -7.83
N ILE A 48 -9.74 -0.53 -8.72
CA ILE A 48 -10.01 -1.15 -10.01
C ILE A 48 -8.91 -0.73 -10.99
N ILE A 49 -8.13 -1.69 -11.47
CA ILE A 49 -7.11 -1.50 -12.50
C ILE A 49 -7.52 -2.33 -13.72
N LEU A 50 -7.76 -1.66 -14.85
CA LEU A 50 -8.20 -2.32 -16.11
C LEU A 50 -9.44 -3.22 -15.92
N GLY A 51 -10.38 -2.80 -15.06
CA GLY A 51 -11.60 -3.55 -14.75
C GLY A 51 -11.42 -4.67 -13.71
N ILE A 52 -10.20 -4.88 -13.20
CA ILE A 52 -9.89 -5.93 -12.22
C ILE A 52 -9.72 -5.31 -10.84
N PRO A 53 -10.38 -5.83 -9.78
CA PRO A 53 -10.13 -5.39 -8.41
C PRO A 53 -8.76 -5.85 -7.94
N VAL A 54 -7.91 -4.89 -7.57
CA VAL A 54 -6.55 -5.13 -7.09
C VAL A 54 -6.43 -4.60 -5.66
N ASN A 55 -5.87 -5.44 -4.79
CA ASN A 55 -5.58 -5.08 -3.41
C ASN A 55 -4.29 -4.26 -3.35
N PHE A 56 -4.33 -3.14 -2.62
CA PHE A 56 -3.15 -2.34 -2.28
C PHE A 56 -3.06 -2.16 -0.76
N HIS A 57 -1.84 -2.20 -0.23
CA HIS A 57 -1.56 -1.73 1.11
C HIS A 57 -1.11 -0.27 1.07
N VAL A 58 -1.72 0.54 1.92
CA VAL A 58 -1.47 1.98 1.96
C VAL A 58 -0.25 2.27 2.81
N ILE A 59 0.66 3.06 2.28
CA ILE A 59 1.89 3.51 2.95
C ILE A 59 1.90 5.04 3.05
N SER A 60 2.58 5.54 4.07
CA SER A 60 2.82 6.98 4.23
C SER A 60 3.56 7.56 3.02
N ASP A 61 3.27 8.82 2.71
CA ASP A 61 3.96 9.55 1.66
C ASP A 61 5.46 9.71 1.92
N ASP A 62 5.90 9.62 3.18
CA ASP A 62 7.31 9.67 3.59
C ASP A 62 8.04 8.32 3.41
N PHE A 63 7.33 7.25 3.05
CA PHE A 63 7.94 5.92 2.87
C PHE A 63 8.90 5.89 1.65
N PRO A 64 10.13 5.36 1.74
CA PRO A 64 11.14 5.55 0.70
C PRO A 64 11.02 4.54 -0.45
N ILE A 65 10.00 4.68 -1.32
CA ILE A 65 9.84 3.98 -2.61
C ILE A 65 9.17 4.88 -3.66
#